data_AF-A0A2P2LCI6-F1
#
_entry.id   AF-A0A2P2LCI6-F1
#
_cell.length_a   1.000
_cell.length_b   1.000
_cell.length_c   1.000
_cell.angle_alpha   90.00
_cell.angle_beta   90.00
_cell.angle_gamma   90.00
#
_symmetry.space_group_name_H-M   'P 1'
#
loop_
_entity.id
_entity.type
_entity.pdbx_description
1 polymer ?
#
loop_
_entity_poly.entity_id
_entity_poly.type
_entity_poly.pdbx_seq_one_letter_code
_entity_poly.pdbx_strand_id
1 'polypeptide(L)'
;MMGELVPDIDKESFSKSIIETVNGSHQFTIKGYSLAKGMGSSKCIASDIFTVAGYDWAIYFYPDGKNPEDTSMYVSVFIALASEGTDVRALFELTLVDQSGKGKHKVHSHFDRALESGPYTLKYKGSMWGYKRFFRRTSLETSDFIKDDCLIINCTVGVVRTRLEGPKQYTIPHPPSDMCQGLKELLESEVGCDIVFQVGDETFKAHKLILAACSPVFKAQLFGLDGDPKIDELAVTDIDPSTFRAMLLFIYTDELPEAHEIANSASMHTSFNMVQHLLAAADLYNLDRLKLLCESKLCEELSAETVAAILVLAEQHQFSALKAICLKFAANPSNLGAVLQSEGFQHLEETCPSLLCELLKAFASGDETSGLQSSRKRSGSSIYALDLVTDAAAAESTNPQNRRVRRRF
;
A
#
# COMPACT_ATOMS: atom_id res chain seq x y z
N MET A 1 -17.59 42.31 48.26
CA MET A 1 -16.13 42.35 47.95
C MET A 1 -15.85 41.11 47.12
N MET A 2 -15.83 41.21 45.79
CA MET A 2 -14.67 41.60 44.95
C MET A 2 -13.44 40.71 45.17
N GLY A 3 -13.07 40.00 44.09
CA GLY A 3 -11.74 39.46 43.79
C GLY A 3 -11.39 38.19 44.56
N GLU A 4 -10.83 37.14 43.95
CA GLU A 4 -9.86 37.18 42.86
C GLU A 4 -10.17 36.13 41.78
N LEU A 5 -10.27 36.59 40.53
CA LEU A 5 -9.87 35.80 39.38
C LEU A 5 -8.38 35.55 39.54
N VAL A 6 -7.98 34.32 39.78
CA VAL A 6 -6.61 33.88 39.51
C VAL A 6 -6.60 33.45 38.05
N PRO A 7 -6.03 34.23 37.11
CA PRO A 7 -5.80 33.73 35.77
C PRO A 7 -4.52 32.91 35.86
N ASP A 8 -4.64 31.64 36.22
CA ASP A 8 -3.60 30.69 35.90
C ASP A 8 -4.08 29.92 34.67
N ILE A 9 -3.44 30.21 33.55
CA ILE A 9 -2.93 29.23 32.58
C ILE A 9 -2.04 30.12 31.70
N ASP A 10 -0.73 30.01 31.88
CA ASP A 10 0.21 30.25 30.79
C ASP A 10 -0.26 29.41 29.59
N LYS A 11 -1.09 30.01 28.72
CA LYS A 11 -1.54 29.34 27.50
C LYS A 11 -0.36 29.41 26.56
N GLU A 12 0.49 28.40 26.65
CA GLU A 12 1.53 28.17 25.66
C GLU A 12 0.90 28.21 24.26
N SER A 13 1.23 29.28 23.53
CA SER A 13 0.77 29.48 22.16
C SER A 13 1.68 28.68 21.25
N PHE A 14 1.19 27.57 20.73
CA PHE A 14 1.88 26.82 19.68
C PHE A 14 1.19 27.03 18.33
N SER A 15 1.99 27.05 17.28
CA SER A 15 1.52 27.04 15.89
C SER A 15 2.28 25.98 15.12
N LYS A 16 1.58 25.21 14.30
CA LYS A 16 2.16 24.19 13.43
C LYS A 16 1.93 24.59 11.97
N SER A 17 3.01 24.75 11.21
CA SER A 17 2.90 24.88 9.76
C SER A 17 2.99 23.49 9.14
N ILE A 18 1.94 23.04 8.48
CA ILE A 18 1.92 21.78 7.74
C ILE A 18 2.09 22.12 6.26
N ILE A 19 3.17 21.59 5.68
CA ILE A 19 3.46 21.70 4.26
C ILE A 19 3.12 20.37 3.63
N GLU A 20 2.10 20.36 2.78
CA GLU A 20 1.63 19.15 2.10
C GLU A 20 1.62 19.33 0.58
N THR A 21 1.52 18.23 -0.15
CA THR A 21 1.43 18.24 -1.60
C THR A 21 0.06 17.74 -2.03
N VAL A 22 -0.59 18.49 -2.91
CA VAL A 22 -1.80 18.04 -3.59
C VAL A 22 -1.39 17.55 -4.96
N ASN A 23 -1.52 16.24 -5.17
CA ASN A 23 -1.07 15.57 -6.37
C ASN A 23 -2.20 15.44 -7.39
N GLY A 24 -1.86 15.53 -8.67
CA GLY A 24 -2.76 15.23 -9.78
C GLY A 24 -1.95 14.77 -10.99
N SER A 25 -2.53 13.87 -11.78
CA SER A 25 -1.87 13.29 -12.95
C SER A 25 -2.68 13.53 -14.21
N HIS A 26 -1.99 13.70 -15.33
CA HIS A 26 -2.56 13.90 -16.64
C HIS A 26 -1.83 13.06 -17.68
N GLN A 27 -2.59 12.39 -18.54
CA GLN A 27 -2.07 11.62 -19.66
C GLN A 27 -2.26 12.40 -20.96
N PHE A 28 -1.16 12.67 -21.65
CA PHE A 28 -1.14 13.34 -22.94
C PHE A 28 -0.73 12.36 -24.04
N THR A 29 -1.66 12.11 -24.97
CA THR A 29 -1.44 11.23 -26.12
C THR A 29 -1.28 12.04 -27.39
N ILE A 30 -0.13 11.88 -28.05
CA ILE A 30 0.15 12.45 -29.37
C ILE A 30 -0.09 11.35 -30.40
N LYS A 31 -1.15 11.50 -31.20
CA LYS A 31 -1.41 10.64 -32.36
C LYS A 31 -0.82 11.29 -33.61
N GLY A 32 -0.22 10.49 -34.49
CA GLY A 32 0.43 11.01 -35.69
C GLY A 32 1.85 11.53 -35.42
N TYR A 33 2.61 10.89 -34.52
CA TYR A 33 3.96 11.35 -34.14
C TYR A 33 4.88 11.55 -35.37
N SER A 34 4.73 10.72 -36.39
CA SER A 34 5.46 10.83 -37.65
C SER A 34 5.33 12.21 -38.33
N LEU A 35 4.17 12.86 -38.20
CA LEU A 35 3.90 14.20 -38.74
C LEU A 35 4.51 15.33 -37.90
N ALA A 36 4.88 15.03 -36.66
CA ALA A 36 5.56 15.96 -35.76
C ALA A 36 7.07 16.07 -36.04
N LYS A 37 7.61 15.23 -36.95
CA LYS A 37 9.02 15.25 -37.34
C LYS A 37 9.30 16.45 -38.24
N GLY A 38 10.44 17.13 -38.02
CA GLY A 38 10.86 18.24 -38.86
C GLY A 38 10.06 19.53 -38.64
N MET A 39 9.30 19.63 -37.54
CA MET A 39 8.70 20.88 -37.09
C MET A 39 9.75 21.97 -36.83
N GLY A 40 10.99 21.56 -36.55
CA GLY A 40 12.11 22.44 -36.28
C GLY A 40 12.32 22.65 -34.78
N SER A 41 13.57 22.93 -34.41
CA SER A 41 13.93 23.16 -33.00
C SER A 41 13.11 24.30 -32.39
N SER A 42 12.78 24.15 -31.10
CA SER A 42 11.93 25.07 -30.33
C SER A 42 10.44 25.10 -30.74
N LYS A 43 9.99 24.29 -31.71
CA LYS A 43 8.56 24.05 -31.94
C LYS A 43 8.06 22.93 -31.03
N CYS A 44 6.85 23.10 -30.50
CA CYS A 44 6.25 22.18 -29.56
C CYS A 44 4.81 21.82 -29.93
N ILE A 45 4.38 20.70 -29.36
CA ILE A 45 3.00 20.26 -29.27
C ILE A 45 2.61 20.37 -27.81
N ALA A 46 1.52 21.09 -27.54
CA ALA A 46 0.99 21.26 -26.19
C ALA A 46 -0.14 20.25 -25.93
N SER A 47 -0.25 19.79 -24.69
CA SER A 47 -1.46 19.12 -24.21
C SER A 47 -2.59 20.13 -24.04
N ASP A 48 -3.80 19.61 -23.83
CA ASP A 48 -4.86 20.42 -23.25
C ASP A 48 -4.50 20.84 -21.80
N ILE A 49 -5.21 21.84 -21.31
CA ILE A 49 -5.03 22.35 -19.96
C ILE A 49 -5.69 21.38 -18.96
N PHE A 50 -4.98 21.10 -17.86
CA PHE A 50 -5.51 20.30 -16.76
C PHE A 50 -5.25 20.98 -15.41
N THR A 51 -6.17 20.80 -14.48
CA THR A 51 -6.14 21.50 -13.19
C THR A 51 -5.64 20.58 -12.08
N VAL A 52 -4.64 21.03 -11.32
CA VAL A 52 -4.15 20.37 -10.10
C VAL A 52 -4.05 21.40 -8.99
N ALA A 53 -4.70 21.10 -7.86
CA ALA A 53 -4.72 21.97 -6.69
C ALA A 53 -5.19 23.41 -7.00
N GLY A 54 -6.15 23.56 -7.91
CA GLY A 54 -6.71 24.87 -8.32
C GLY A 54 -5.81 25.68 -9.25
N TYR A 55 -4.71 25.12 -9.73
CA TYR A 55 -3.86 25.71 -10.76
C TYR A 55 -3.92 24.89 -12.03
N ASP A 56 -3.87 25.59 -13.16
CA ASP A 56 -3.93 25.05 -14.50
C ASP A 56 -2.53 24.82 -15.02
N TRP A 57 -2.36 23.67 -15.67
CA TRP A 57 -1.08 23.17 -16.16
C TRP A 57 -1.22 22.68 -17.60
N ALA A 58 -0.12 22.68 -18.34
CA ALA A 58 -0.06 22.05 -19.65
C ALA A 58 1.32 21.41 -19.87
N ILE A 59 1.34 20.30 -20.61
CA ILE A 59 2.54 19.59 -21.01
C ILE A 59 2.97 20.10 -22.38
N TYR A 60 4.26 20.37 -22.55
CA TYR A 60 4.86 20.79 -23.81
C TYR A 60 5.90 19.76 -24.26
N PHE A 61 5.62 19.12 -25.38
CA PHE A 61 6.52 18.18 -26.04
C PHE A 61 7.22 18.85 -27.22
N TYR A 62 8.54 18.76 -27.29
CA TYR A 62 9.35 19.28 -28.38
C TYR A 62 9.98 18.10 -29.13
N PRO A 63 9.39 17.66 -30.27
CA PRO A 63 9.92 16.54 -31.04
C PRO A 63 11.34 16.81 -31.50
N ASP A 64 11.59 18.01 -32.02
CA ASP A 64 12.90 18.44 -32.53
C ASP A 64 13.83 19.05 -31.48
N GLY A 65 13.46 18.92 -30.20
CA GLY A 65 14.18 19.49 -29.07
C GLY A 65 13.90 20.98 -28.88
N LYS A 66 14.03 21.46 -27.64
CA LYS A 66 13.81 22.88 -27.32
C LYS A 66 15.00 23.77 -27.69
N ASN A 67 16.22 23.26 -27.55
CA ASN A 67 17.45 24.00 -27.79
C ASN A 67 17.96 23.77 -29.23
N PRO A 68 18.29 24.83 -30.00
CA PRO A 68 18.85 24.68 -31.34
C PRO A 68 20.26 24.06 -31.35
N GLU A 69 21.02 24.23 -30.25
CA GLU A 69 22.38 23.69 -30.09
C GLU A 69 22.44 22.16 -30.06
N ASP A 70 21.32 21.49 -29.71
CA ASP A 70 21.26 20.04 -29.60
C ASP A 70 20.98 19.36 -30.96
N THR A 71 21.00 20.11 -32.07
CA THR A 71 20.82 19.65 -33.48
C THR A 71 19.71 18.61 -33.63
N SER A 72 18.61 18.79 -32.92
CA SER A 72 17.50 17.83 -32.93
C SER A 72 17.95 16.39 -32.60
N MET A 73 18.87 16.19 -31.66
CA MET A 73 19.30 14.86 -31.21
C MET A 73 18.40 14.29 -30.11
N TYR A 74 17.72 15.16 -29.37
CA TYR A 74 16.90 14.81 -28.22
C TYR A 74 15.48 15.34 -28.39
N VAL A 75 14.53 14.62 -27.80
CA VAL A 75 13.20 15.16 -27.51
C VAL A 75 13.25 15.87 -26.16
N SER A 76 12.45 16.92 -26.02
CA SER A 76 12.31 17.65 -24.76
C SER A 76 10.87 17.60 -24.25
N VAL A 77 10.71 17.52 -22.93
CA VAL A 77 9.40 17.50 -22.29
C VAL A 77 9.41 18.50 -21.15
N PHE A 78 8.39 19.36 -21.11
CA PHE A 78 8.21 20.37 -20.08
C PHE A 78 6.79 20.37 -19.57
N ILE A 79 6.63 20.77 -18.33
CA ILE A 79 5.36 21.22 -17.77
C ILE A 79 5.40 22.73 -17.63
N ALA A 80 4.31 23.40 -17.97
CA ALA A 80 4.15 24.82 -17.78
C ALA A 80 2.93 25.14 -16.90
N LEU A 81 3.04 26.21 -16.13
CA LEU A 81 1.92 26.82 -15.43
C LEU A 81 1.09 27.61 -16.45
N ALA A 82 -0.20 27.29 -16.57
CA ALA A 82 -1.16 27.95 -17.46
C ALA A 82 -2.04 28.98 -16.72
N SER A 83 -2.17 28.90 -15.40
CA SER A 83 -2.87 29.90 -14.59
C SER A 83 -2.13 31.23 -14.51
N GLU A 84 -2.91 32.31 -14.38
CA GLU A 84 -2.42 33.63 -14.01
C GLU A 84 -2.42 33.78 -12.47
N GLY A 85 -1.46 34.53 -11.92
CA GLY A 85 -1.42 34.79 -10.48
C GLY A 85 -0.04 34.58 -9.84
N THR A 86 -0.06 34.16 -8.59
CA THR A 86 1.09 34.07 -7.67
C THR A 86 2.02 32.89 -7.93
N ASP A 87 3.27 33.01 -7.47
CA ASP A 87 4.29 31.97 -7.48
C ASP A 87 3.75 30.62 -6.94
N VAL A 88 3.76 29.60 -7.80
CA VAL A 88 3.36 28.24 -7.44
C VAL A 88 4.59 27.39 -7.21
N ARG A 89 4.69 26.77 -6.03
CA ARG A 89 5.71 25.75 -5.77
C ARG A 89 5.15 24.37 -6.12
N ALA A 90 5.84 23.64 -6.99
CA ALA A 90 5.40 22.32 -7.41
C ALA A 90 6.56 21.34 -7.60
N LEU A 91 6.29 20.08 -7.29
CA LEU A 91 7.05 18.92 -7.74
C LEU A 91 6.40 18.39 -9.01
N PHE A 92 7.18 17.71 -9.86
CA PHE A 92 6.62 17.06 -11.03
C PHE A 92 7.37 15.76 -11.36
N GLU A 93 6.66 14.89 -12.04
CA GLU A 93 7.16 13.69 -12.68
C GLU A 93 6.71 13.69 -14.13
N LEU A 94 7.63 13.34 -15.03
CA LEU A 94 7.37 13.20 -16.47
C LEU A 94 7.79 11.81 -16.91
N THR A 95 6.88 11.13 -17.60
CA THR A 95 7.02 9.72 -17.94
C THR A 95 6.65 9.46 -19.39
N LEU A 96 7.56 8.86 -20.16
CA LEU A 96 7.20 8.22 -21.44
C LEU A 96 6.68 6.82 -21.16
N VAL A 97 5.48 6.53 -21.63
CA VAL A 97 4.77 5.30 -21.30
C VAL A 97 5.19 4.18 -22.26
N ASP A 98 5.68 3.07 -21.72
CA ASP A 98 5.89 1.83 -22.48
C ASP A 98 4.56 1.24 -22.92
N GLN A 99 4.44 0.95 -24.22
CA GLN A 99 3.21 0.43 -24.84
C GLN A 99 3.33 -1.05 -25.20
N SER A 100 4.43 -1.72 -24.81
CA SER A 100 4.61 -3.17 -24.99
C SER A 100 3.88 -4.02 -23.94
N GLY A 101 3.42 -3.41 -22.84
CA GLY A 101 2.81 -4.11 -21.71
C GLY A 101 3.81 -4.67 -20.69
N LYS A 102 5.11 -4.36 -20.83
CA LYS A 102 6.18 -4.82 -19.92
C LYS A 102 6.43 -3.87 -18.76
N GLY A 103 5.77 -2.71 -18.72
CA GLY A 103 5.88 -1.71 -17.66
C GLY A 103 7.22 -0.96 -17.65
N LYS A 104 7.97 -0.95 -18.76
CA LYS A 104 9.32 -0.36 -18.83
C LYS A 104 9.29 1.14 -19.14
N HIS A 105 8.59 1.91 -18.31
CA HIS A 105 8.43 3.35 -18.50
C HIS A 105 9.76 4.11 -18.36
N LYS A 106 9.93 5.20 -19.13
CA LYS A 106 11.04 6.14 -18.93
C LYS A 106 10.57 7.29 -18.05
N VAL A 107 10.91 7.21 -16.76
CA VAL A 107 10.47 8.14 -15.71
C VAL A 107 11.57 9.14 -15.35
N HIS A 108 11.17 10.38 -15.12
CA HIS A 108 11.97 11.41 -14.47
C HIS A 108 11.12 12.09 -13.38
N SER A 109 11.42 11.79 -12.11
CA SER A 109 10.64 12.24 -10.96
C SER A 109 11.44 13.16 -10.04
N HIS A 110 10.77 14.19 -9.52
CA HIS A 110 11.29 15.04 -8.46
C HIS A 110 10.69 14.77 -7.08
N PHE A 111 9.72 13.85 -6.98
CA PHE A 111 9.10 13.51 -5.69
C PHE A 111 10.11 12.86 -4.74
N ASP A 112 11.01 12.02 -5.25
CA ASP A 112 12.02 11.31 -4.45
C ASP A 112 13.21 12.19 -4.01
N ARG A 113 13.36 13.39 -4.61
CA ARG A 113 14.49 14.31 -4.35
C ARG A 113 14.07 15.60 -3.66
N ALA A 114 12.90 15.58 -3.01
CA ALA A 114 12.34 16.77 -2.37
C ALA A 114 13.25 17.36 -1.29
N LEU A 115 14.01 16.55 -0.54
CA LEU A 115 14.97 17.06 0.46
C LEU A 115 16.23 17.68 -0.13
N GLU A 116 16.71 17.22 -1.29
CA GLU A 116 17.96 17.70 -1.89
C GLU A 116 17.78 18.94 -2.76
N SER A 117 16.71 18.97 -3.55
CA SER A 117 16.48 20.00 -4.58
C SER A 117 15.26 20.89 -4.34
N GLY A 118 14.36 20.46 -3.44
CA GLY A 118 13.13 21.18 -3.15
C GLY A 118 12.16 21.26 -4.33
N PRO A 119 10.95 21.81 -4.10
CA PRO A 119 9.98 22.07 -5.16
C PRO A 119 10.42 23.24 -6.04
N TYR A 120 10.07 23.17 -7.33
CA TYR A 120 10.31 24.26 -8.27
C TYR A 120 9.29 25.37 -8.10
N THR A 121 9.72 26.62 -8.24
CA THR A 121 8.82 27.79 -8.20
C THR A 121 8.52 28.25 -9.63
N LEU A 122 7.24 28.26 -10.00
CA LEU A 122 6.71 28.75 -11.27
C LEU A 122 5.97 30.06 -11.03
N LYS A 123 6.49 31.16 -11.56
CA LYS A 123 6.13 32.52 -11.13
C LYS A 123 5.01 33.19 -11.91
N TYR A 124 4.83 32.79 -13.15
CA TYR A 124 3.88 33.44 -14.07
C TYR A 124 3.40 32.43 -15.11
N LYS A 125 2.28 32.77 -15.76
CA LYS A 125 1.71 31.99 -16.87
C LYS A 125 2.71 31.81 -18.01
N GLY A 126 2.97 30.55 -18.37
CA GLY A 126 3.97 30.16 -19.36
C GLY A 126 5.35 29.84 -18.76
N SER A 127 5.57 30.08 -17.46
CA SER A 127 6.74 29.56 -16.75
C SER A 127 6.74 28.04 -16.86
N MET A 128 7.88 27.45 -17.23
CA MET A 128 7.98 26.02 -17.51
C MET A 128 9.21 25.37 -16.91
N TRP A 129 9.06 24.13 -16.48
CA TRP A 129 10.13 23.27 -15.97
C TRP A 129 10.07 21.89 -16.62
N GLY A 130 11.22 21.24 -16.74
CA GLY A 130 11.33 19.96 -17.43
C GLY A 130 12.73 19.73 -17.97
N TYR A 131 12.84 18.84 -18.95
CA TYR A 131 14.12 18.32 -19.41
C TYR A 131 14.36 18.65 -20.87
N LYS A 132 15.43 19.42 -21.13
CA LYS A 132 15.90 19.74 -22.49
C LYS A 132 16.34 18.48 -23.24
N ARG A 133 17.00 17.56 -22.54
CA ARG A 133 17.48 16.27 -23.08
C ARG A 133 16.74 15.12 -22.41
N PHE A 134 15.42 15.06 -22.58
CA PHE A 134 14.57 14.08 -21.90
C PHE A 134 14.87 12.66 -22.37
N PHE A 135 14.90 12.45 -23.69
CA PHE A 135 15.27 11.17 -24.28
C PHE A 135 15.89 11.37 -25.67
N ARG A 136 16.77 10.46 -26.09
CA ARG A 136 17.41 10.55 -27.41
C ARG A 136 16.39 10.20 -28.49
N ARG A 137 16.24 11.04 -29.52
CA ARG A 137 15.18 10.85 -30.52
C ARG A 137 15.33 9.53 -31.26
N THR A 138 16.53 9.20 -31.73
CA THR A 138 16.78 7.94 -32.45
C THR A 138 16.40 6.72 -31.62
N SER A 139 16.62 6.78 -30.30
CA SER A 139 16.23 5.69 -29.38
C SER A 139 14.73 5.67 -29.10
N LEU A 140 14.06 6.84 -29.06
CA LEU A 140 12.61 6.93 -28.93
C LEU A 140 11.92 6.23 -30.11
N GLU A 141 12.38 6.53 -31.32
CA GLU A 141 11.76 6.06 -32.56
C GLU A 141 11.94 4.56 -32.82
N THR A 142 12.93 3.93 -32.19
CA THR A 142 13.14 2.48 -32.26
C THR A 142 12.61 1.74 -31.02
N SER A 143 11.95 2.43 -30.10
CA SER A 143 11.50 1.85 -28.82
C SER A 143 10.00 1.54 -28.80
N ASP A 144 9.59 0.76 -27.80
CA ASP A 144 8.19 0.46 -27.50
C ASP A 144 7.40 1.65 -26.91
N PHE A 145 8.00 2.85 -26.83
CA PHE A 145 7.32 4.08 -26.42
C PHE A 145 6.45 4.68 -27.53
N ILE A 146 6.71 4.34 -28.80
CA ILE A 146 5.86 4.72 -29.93
C ILE A 146 5.25 3.45 -30.51
N LYS A 147 3.91 3.40 -30.53
CA LYS A 147 3.15 2.28 -31.10
C LYS A 147 1.99 2.83 -31.89
N ASP A 148 1.73 2.29 -33.08
CA ASP A 148 0.65 2.74 -33.96
C ASP A 148 0.68 4.27 -34.22
N ASP A 149 1.90 4.80 -34.42
CA ASP A 149 2.18 6.24 -34.58
C ASP A 149 1.69 7.12 -33.41
N CYS A 150 1.55 6.54 -32.23
CA CYS A 150 1.09 7.19 -31.01
C CYS A 150 2.20 7.22 -29.95
N LEU A 151 2.41 8.38 -29.33
CA LEU A 151 3.28 8.59 -28.18
C LEU A 151 2.44 9.00 -26.97
N ILE A 152 2.67 8.37 -25.81
CA ILE A 152 1.94 8.67 -24.58
C ILE A 152 2.91 9.21 -23.52
N ILE A 153 2.58 10.38 -22.98
CA ILE A 153 3.31 11.06 -21.92
C ILE A 153 2.40 11.19 -20.71
N ASN A 154 2.80 10.62 -19.58
CA ASN A 154 2.15 10.88 -18.31
C ASN A 154 2.92 11.97 -17.55
N CYS A 155 2.18 12.92 -16.98
CA CYS A 155 2.73 13.91 -16.06
C CYS A 155 1.98 13.86 -14.73
N THR A 156 2.73 13.83 -13.63
CA THR A 156 2.18 14.00 -12.28
C THR A 156 2.73 15.29 -11.71
N VAL A 157 1.85 16.13 -11.16
CA VAL A 157 2.19 17.41 -10.51
C VAL A 157 1.81 17.33 -9.05
N GLY A 158 2.72 17.73 -8.17
CA GLY A 158 2.48 17.86 -6.74
C GLY A 158 2.61 19.30 -6.32
N VAL A 159 1.48 20.00 -6.18
CA VAL A 159 1.48 21.41 -5.79
C VAL A 159 1.64 21.51 -4.28
N VAL A 160 2.67 22.24 -3.85
CA VAL A 160 2.97 22.42 -2.43
C VAL A 160 2.05 23.48 -1.85
N ARG A 161 1.28 23.09 -0.84
CA ARG A 161 0.42 23.96 -0.06
C ARG A 161 0.92 24.04 1.38
N THR A 162 0.82 25.23 1.95
CA THR A 162 1.10 25.45 3.37
C THR A 162 -0.22 25.73 4.06
N ARG A 163 -0.58 24.90 5.03
CA ARG A 163 -1.67 25.18 5.96
C ARG A 163 -1.09 25.49 7.34
N LEU A 164 -1.59 26.56 7.95
CA LEU A 164 -1.28 26.92 9.32
C LEU A 164 -2.33 26.28 10.22
N GLU A 165 -1.90 25.36 11.07
CA GLU A 165 -2.70 24.83 12.16
C GLU A 165 -2.30 25.59 13.44
N GLY A 166 -3.17 26.49 13.86
CA GLY A 166 -3.13 27.11 15.18
C GLY A 166 -4.41 26.77 15.96
N PRO A 167 -4.45 27.01 17.27
CA PRO A 167 -5.68 26.88 18.03
C PRO A 167 -6.75 27.78 17.39
N LYS A 168 -7.85 27.17 16.94
CA LYS A 168 -9.01 27.93 16.46
C LYS A 168 -9.45 28.84 17.61
N GLN A 169 -9.34 30.15 17.41
CA GLN A 169 -9.53 31.17 18.46
C GLN A 169 -10.92 31.09 19.10
N TYR A 170 -11.88 30.51 18.38
CA TYR A 170 -13.20 30.16 18.86
C TYR A 170 -13.56 28.78 18.33
N THR A 171 -13.79 27.84 19.24
CA THR A 171 -14.37 26.53 18.93
C THR A 171 -15.61 26.41 19.80
N ILE A 172 -16.78 26.18 19.20
CA ILE A 172 -17.95 25.74 19.97
C ILE A 172 -17.69 24.25 20.24
N PRO A 173 -17.47 23.82 21.50
CA PRO A 173 -17.38 22.41 21.80
C PRO A 173 -18.72 21.77 21.45
N HIS A 174 -18.69 20.76 20.59
CA HIS A 174 -19.84 19.91 20.32
C HIS A 174 -19.55 18.51 20.90
N PRO A 175 -20.58 17.79 21.37
CA PRO A 175 -20.39 16.42 21.81
C PRO A 175 -19.92 15.53 20.64
N PRO A 176 -19.26 14.40 20.93
CA PRO A 176 -19.05 13.34 19.94
C PRO A 176 -20.40 12.79 19.46
N SER A 177 -20.40 12.13 18.31
CA SER A 177 -21.59 11.45 17.80
C SER A 177 -22.01 10.33 18.74
N ASP A 178 -23.30 10.26 19.08
CA ASP A 178 -23.92 9.25 19.92
C ASP A 178 -24.76 8.24 19.13
N MET A 179 -24.75 8.30 17.79
CA MET A 179 -25.56 7.42 16.95
C MET A 179 -25.31 5.93 17.20
N CYS A 180 -24.05 5.47 17.23
CA CYS A 180 -23.72 4.06 17.48
C CYS A 180 -24.17 3.60 18.86
N GLN A 181 -24.09 4.48 19.86
CA GLN A 181 -24.59 4.19 21.21
C GLN A 181 -26.12 4.03 21.20
N GLY A 182 -26.84 4.92 20.51
CA GLY A 182 -28.29 4.80 20.34
C GLY A 182 -28.71 3.53 19.59
N LEU A 183 -27.93 3.09 18.59
CA LEU A 183 -28.18 1.82 17.89
C LEU A 183 -27.90 0.62 18.80
N LYS A 184 -26.82 0.64 19.59
CA LYS A 184 -26.53 -0.40 20.58
C LYS A 184 -27.67 -0.56 21.59
N GLU A 185 -28.15 0.56 22.14
CA GLU A 185 -29.30 0.58 23.06
C GLU A 185 -30.57 0.04 22.41
N LEU A 186 -30.77 0.28 21.12
CA LEU A 186 -31.90 -0.29 20.36
C LEU A 186 -31.82 -1.81 20.26
N LEU A 187 -30.62 -2.36 20.03
CA LEU A 187 -30.39 -3.80 20.02
C LEU A 187 -30.63 -4.42 21.41
N GLU A 188 -30.09 -3.80 22.46
CA GLU A 188 -30.20 -4.28 23.84
C GLU A 188 -31.63 -4.19 24.40
N SER A 189 -32.37 -3.14 24.07
CA SER A 189 -33.76 -2.95 24.51
C SER A 189 -34.78 -3.76 23.68
N GLU A 190 -34.35 -4.29 22.54
CA GLU A 190 -35.18 -5.02 21.56
C GLU A 190 -36.39 -4.24 21.03
N VAL A 191 -36.39 -2.91 21.19
CA VAL A 191 -37.52 -2.07 20.81
C VAL A 191 -37.62 -1.98 19.29
N GLY A 192 -38.70 -2.53 18.73
CA GLY A 192 -38.96 -2.46 17.29
C GLY A 192 -38.27 -3.55 16.47
N CYS A 193 -37.67 -4.55 17.11
CA CYS A 193 -37.15 -5.73 16.42
C CYS A 193 -38.26 -6.40 15.60
N ASP A 194 -37.96 -6.71 14.34
CA ASP A 194 -38.89 -7.24 13.34
C ASP A 194 -38.40 -8.56 12.71
N ILE A 195 -37.35 -9.14 13.27
CA ILE A 195 -36.81 -10.47 12.95
C ILE A 195 -36.20 -11.14 14.20
N VAL A 196 -36.32 -12.46 14.27
CA VAL A 196 -35.70 -13.33 15.26
C VAL A 196 -34.76 -14.31 14.54
N PHE A 197 -33.53 -14.44 15.03
CA PHE A 197 -32.58 -15.45 14.57
C PHE A 197 -32.48 -16.58 15.57
N GLN A 198 -32.65 -17.82 15.11
CA GLN A 198 -32.37 -19.03 15.87
C GLN A 198 -30.94 -19.48 15.54
N VAL A 199 -30.03 -19.39 16.52
CA VAL A 199 -28.61 -19.74 16.33
C VAL A 199 -28.25 -20.77 17.40
N GLY A 200 -28.09 -22.03 16.98
CA GLY A 200 -27.96 -23.14 17.93
C GLY A 200 -29.16 -23.20 18.88
N ASP A 201 -28.89 -23.11 20.19
CA ASP A 201 -29.86 -23.07 21.27
C ASP A 201 -30.24 -21.65 21.73
N GLU A 202 -29.66 -20.60 21.15
CA GLU A 202 -29.93 -19.20 21.48
C GLU A 202 -30.84 -18.52 20.45
N THR A 203 -31.56 -17.48 20.90
CA THR A 203 -32.38 -16.61 20.05
C THR A 203 -31.86 -15.18 20.10
N PHE A 204 -31.85 -14.51 18.95
CA PHE A 204 -31.39 -13.13 18.83
C PHE A 204 -32.42 -12.29 18.08
N LYS A 205 -32.91 -11.21 18.69
CA LYS A 205 -33.80 -10.26 18.02
C LYS A 205 -32.99 -9.15 17.36
N ALA A 206 -33.45 -8.69 16.20
CA ALA A 206 -32.78 -7.62 15.47
C ALA A 206 -33.74 -6.86 14.55
N HIS A 207 -33.19 -5.91 13.79
CA HIS A 207 -33.91 -5.03 12.87
C HIS A 207 -33.47 -5.28 11.43
N LYS A 208 -34.39 -5.71 10.57
CA LYS A 208 -34.13 -6.06 9.17
C LYS A 208 -33.46 -4.92 8.39
N LEU A 209 -33.89 -3.68 8.61
CA LEU A 209 -33.35 -2.51 7.90
C LEU A 209 -31.90 -2.21 8.28
N ILE A 210 -31.52 -2.40 9.56
CA ILE A 210 -30.15 -2.20 10.03
C ILE A 210 -29.26 -3.30 9.43
N LEU A 211 -29.70 -4.56 9.52
CA LEU A 211 -28.99 -5.71 8.95
C LEU A 211 -28.75 -5.56 7.44
N ALA A 212 -29.80 -5.18 6.70
CA ALA A 212 -29.73 -4.97 5.26
C ALA A 212 -28.91 -3.75 4.84
N ALA A 213 -28.78 -2.74 5.71
CA ALA A 213 -27.91 -1.60 5.47
C ALA A 213 -26.43 -1.99 5.63
N CYS A 214 -26.11 -2.83 6.61
CA CYS A 214 -24.74 -3.19 6.96
C CYS A 214 -24.19 -4.41 6.20
N SER A 215 -25.05 -5.38 5.84
CA SER A 215 -24.63 -6.61 5.17
C SER A 215 -25.37 -6.80 3.84
N PRO A 216 -24.65 -6.87 2.70
CA PRO A 216 -25.23 -7.24 1.42
C PRO A 216 -25.92 -8.61 1.43
N VAL A 217 -25.42 -9.54 2.26
CA VAL A 217 -25.97 -10.89 2.39
C VAL A 217 -27.33 -10.85 3.09
N PHE A 218 -27.44 -10.16 4.23
CA PHE A 218 -28.75 -9.96 4.87
C PHE A 218 -29.70 -9.17 3.96
N LYS A 219 -29.20 -8.16 3.24
CA LYS A 219 -30.02 -7.42 2.28
C LYS A 219 -30.62 -8.32 1.21
N ALA A 220 -29.81 -9.21 0.63
CA ALA A 220 -30.28 -10.16 -0.37
C ALA A 220 -31.26 -11.18 0.23
N GLN A 221 -30.98 -11.70 1.42
CA GLN A 221 -31.82 -12.70 2.07
C GLN A 221 -33.19 -12.15 2.51
N LEU A 222 -33.26 -10.88 2.94
CA LEU A 222 -34.48 -10.26 3.46
C LEU A 222 -35.26 -9.49 2.39
N PHE A 223 -34.56 -8.87 1.44
CA PHE A 223 -35.15 -7.93 0.47
C PHE A 223 -34.68 -8.17 -0.98
N GLY A 224 -33.93 -9.23 -1.24
CA GLY A 224 -33.49 -9.61 -2.60
C GLY A 224 -34.61 -10.25 -3.42
N LEU A 225 -34.27 -10.68 -4.64
CA LEU A 225 -35.22 -11.29 -5.58
C LEU A 225 -35.93 -12.52 -5.01
N ASP A 226 -35.19 -13.34 -4.26
CA ASP A 226 -35.69 -14.56 -3.61
C ASP A 226 -35.86 -14.39 -2.09
N GLY A 227 -35.77 -13.15 -1.58
CA GLY A 227 -35.95 -12.86 -0.16
C GLY A 227 -37.42 -12.72 0.21
N ASP A 228 -37.75 -12.96 1.48
CA ASP A 228 -39.11 -12.74 2.01
C ASP A 228 -39.10 -11.63 3.08
N PRO A 229 -39.55 -10.40 2.76
CA PRO A 229 -39.63 -9.31 3.74
C PRO A 229 -40.55 -9.61 4.93
N LYS A 230 -41.46 -10.58 4.79
CA LYS A 230 -42.40 -10.98 5.83
C LYS A 230 -41.84 -12.04 6.77
N ILE A 231 -40.65 -12.59 6.49
CA ILE A 231 -40.00 -13.56 7.36
C ILE A 231 -39.78 -12.96 8.74
N ASP A 232 -40.27 -13.59 9.78
CA ASP A 232 -40.15 -13.15 11.16
C ASP A 232 -39.13 -13.98 11.95
N GLU A 233 -38.77 -15.16 11.45
CA GLU A 233 -37.79 -16.06 12.05
C GLU A 233 -36.81 -16.65 11.02
N LEU A 234 -35.51 -16.65 11.32
CA LEU A 234 -34.47 -17.23 10.47
C LEU A 234 -33.50 -18.10 11.28
N ALA A 235 -33.26 -19.33 10.82
CA ALA A 235 -32.23 -20.19 11.41
C ALA A 235 -30.84 -19.87 10.83
N VAL A 236 -29.83 -19.76 11.69
CA VAL A 236 -28.41 -19.63 11.33
C VAL A 236 -27.68 -20.88 11.82
N THR A 237 -27.11 -21.65 10.89
CA THR A 237 -26.44 -22.93 11.17
C THR A 237 -24.92 -22.88 11.06
N ASP A 238 -24.40 -21.86 10.37
CA ASP A 238 -22.99 -21.83 9.95
C ASP A 238 -22.08 -21.08 10.94
N ILE A 239 -22.67 -20.48 11.99
CA ILE A 239 -22.00 -19.68 12.99
C ILE A 239 -22.53 -20.06 14.39
N ASP A 240 -21.64 -20.11 15.38
CA ASP A 240 -22.01 -20.34 16.78
C ASP A 240 -22.65 -19.08 17.44
N PRO A 241 -23.40 -19.24 18.54
CA PRO A 241 -24.09 -18.12 19.19
C PRO A 241 -23.18 -16.96 19.61
N SER A 242 -21.96 -17.25 20.08
CA SER A 242 -21.05 -16.21 20.57
C SER A 242 -20.48 -15.37 19.42
N THR A 243 -20.13 -16.02 18.30
CA THR A 243 -19.69 -15.33 17.09
C THR A 243 -20.83 -14.53 16.47
N PHE A 244 -22.06 -15.06 16.45
CA PHE A 244 -23.22 -14.32 15.94
C PHE A 244 -23.55 -13.09 16.79
N ARG A 245 -23.47 -13.21 18.12
CA ARG A 245 -23.60 -12.08 19.05
C ARG A 245 -22.56 -10.99 18.76
N ALA A 246 -21.30 -11.39 18.58
CA ALA A 246 -20.22 -10.46 18.26
C ALA A 246 -20.45 -9.74 16.92
N MET A 247 -20.89 -10.47 15.89
CA MET A 247 -21.23 -9.92 14.59
C MET A 247 -22.41 -8.93 14.67
N LEU A 248 -23.45 -9.26 15.44
CA LEU A 248 -24.56 -8.34 15.69
C LEU A 248 -24.10 -7.07 16.40
N LEU A 249 -23.29 -7.17 17.46
CA LEU A 249 -22.76 -5.99 18.14
C LEU A 249 -22.01 -5.09 17.16
N PHE A 250 -21.12 -5.65 16.34
CA PHE A 250 -20.42 -4.90 15.30
C PHE A 250 -21.38 -4.20 14.33
N ILE A 251 -22.45 -4.86 13.88
CA ILE A 251 -23.43 -4.27 12.95
C ILE A 251 -24.08 -3.01 13.51
N TYR A 252 -24.26 -2.92 14.84
CA TYR A 252 -24.90 -1.78 15.50
C TYR A 252 -23.92 -0.74 16.02
N THR A 253 -22.66 -1.11 16.31
CA THR A 253 -21.66 -0.21 16.90
C THR A 253 -20.59 0.25 15.93
N ASP A 254 -20.34 -0.51 14.85
CA ASP A 254 -19.17 -0.40 13.97
C ASP A 254 -17.84 -0.56 14.73
N GLU A 255 -17.86 -1.28 15.86
CA GLU A 255 -16.70 -1.55 16.72
C GLU A 255 -16.50 -3.05 16.92
N LEU A 256 -15.25 -3.47 17.01
CA LEU A 256 -14.93 -4.86 17.34
C LEU A 256 -15.29 -5.08 18.82
N PRO A 257 -16.22 -5.99 19.14
CA PRO A 257 -16.71 -6.10 20.51
C PRO A 257 -15.65 -6.68 21.45
N GLU A 258 -15.70 -6.26 22.70
CA GLU A 258 -14.74 -6.75 23.69
C GLU A 258 -15.12 -8.16 24.17
N ALA A 259 -14.12 -8.95 24.57
CA ALA A 259 -14.34 -10.33 25.00
C ALA A 259 -15.34 -10.49 26.15
N HIS A 260 -15.45 -9.46 27.01
CA HIS A 260 -16.39 -9.43 28.13
C HIS A 260 -17.85 -9.20 27.71
N GLU A 261 -18.09 -8.63 26.52
CA GLU A 261 -19.43 -8.42 25.96
C GLU A 261 -19.99 -9.70 25.31
N ILE A 262 -19.12 -10.67 25.03
CA ILE A 262 -19.44 -11.88 24.25
C ILE A 262 -19.43 -13.14 25.13
N ALA A 263 -18.55 -13.22 26.15
CA ALA A 263 -18.40 -14.42 26.98
C ALA A 263 -18.44 -14.12 28.50
N ASN A 264 -19.20 -14.92 29.25
CA ASN A 264 -19.34 -14.82 30.72
C ASN A 264 -18.07 -15.22 31.52
N SER A 265 -16.94 -15.46 30.88
CA SER A 265 -15.68 -15.90 31.50
C SER A 265 -14.56 -15.84 30.46
N ALA A 266 -13.57 -14.95 30.59
CA ALA A 266 -12.51 -14.78 29.59
C ALA A 266 -11.11 -15.13 30.12
N SER A 267 -10.42 -16.04 29.42
CA SER A 267 -8.96 -16.16 29.39
C SER A 267 -8.46 -15.61 28.04
N MET A 268 -7.16 -15.30 27.88
CA MET A 268 -6.68 -14.73 26.60
C MET A 268 -6.90 -15.66 25.39
N HIS A 269 -6.84 -16.98 25.57
CA HIS A 269 -7.06 -17.95 24.48
C HIS A 269 -8.50 -17.90 23.92
N THR A 270 -9.50 -17.51 24.73
CA THR A 270 -10.89 -17.43 24.26
C THR A 270 -11.12 -16.21 23.35
N SER A 271 -10.37 -15.12 23.56
CA SER A 271 -10.50 -13.91 22.74
C SER A 271 -9.93 -14.11 21.33
N PHE A 272 -8.80 -14.81 21.22
CA PHE A 272 -8.16 -15.05 19.93
C PHE A 272 -8.99 -15.96 19.01
N ASN A 273 -9.46 -17.11 19.53
CA ASN A 273 -10.32 -18.03 18.77
C ASN A 273 -11.62 -17.34 18.32
N MET A 274 -12.19 -16.49 19.17
CA MET A 274 -13.37 -15.70 18.83
C MET A 274 -13.11 -14.76 17.64
N VAL A 275 -11.97 -14.06 17.60
CA VAL A 275 -11.63 -13.19 16.45
C VAL A 275 -11.46 -14.00 15.16
N GLN A 276 -10.93 -15.22 15.22
CA GLN A 276 -10.85 -16.11 14.05
C GLN A 276 -12.24 -16.50 13.53
N HIS A 277 -13.14 -16.94 14.41
CA HIS A 277 -14.51 -17.27 14.03
C HIS A 277 -15.26 -16.04 13.51
N LEU A 278 -15.07 -14.88 14.13
CA LEU A 278 -15.67 -13.62 13.68
C LEU A 278 -15.16 -13.17 12.32
N LEU A 279 -13.88 -13.41 12.00
CA LEU A 279 -13.34 -13.15 10.67
C LEU A 279 -14.00 -14.02 9.60
N ALA A 280 -14.19 -15.32 9.87
CA ALA A 280 -14.91 -16.22 8.97
C ALA A 280 -16.38 -15.80 8.78
N ALA A 281 -17.06 -15.41 9.86
CA ALA A 281 -18.40 -14.87 9.82
C ALA A 281 -18.50 -13.56 9.00
N ALA A 282 -17.53 -12.66 9.19
CA ALA A 282 -17.47 -11.39 8.47
C ALA A 282 -17.32 -11.60 6.96
N ASP A 283 -16.58 -12.62 6.54
CA ASP A 283 -16.49 -13.04 5.14
C ASP A 283 -17.82 -13.60 4.62
N LEU A 284 -18.44 -14.51 5.38
CA LEU A 284 -19.72 -15.12 5.03
C LEU A 284 -20.84 -14.10 4.84
N TYR A 285 -20.88 -13.06 5.68
CA TYR A 285 -21.90 -12.00 5.64
C TYR A 285 -21.45 -10.73 4.89
N ASN A 286 -20.28 -10.76 4.26
CA ASN A 286 -19.70 -9.69 3.46
C ASN A 286 -19.61 -8.34 4.22
N LEU A 287 -19.00 -8.39 5.40
CA LEU A 287 -18.74 -7.27 6.30
C LEU A 287 -17.27 -6.84 6.18
N ASP A 288 -16.90 -6.20 5.07
CA ASP A 288 -15.50 -5.89 4.72
C ASP A 288 -14.70 -5.15 5.81
N ARG A 289 -15.33 -4.18 6.49
CA ARG A 289 -14.65 -3.44 7.55
C ARG A 289 -14.38 -4.32 8.78
N LEU A 290 -15.31 -5.19 9.15
CA LEU A 290 -15.10 -6.17 10.23
C LEU A 290 -13.99 -7.15 9.87
N LYS A 291 -13.94 -7.62 8.62
CA LYS A 291 -12.85 -8.49 8.15
C LYS A 291 -11.49 -7.83 8.39
N LEU A 292 -11.32 -6.58 7.96
CA LEU A 292 -10.07 -5.84 8.14
C LEU A 292 -9.71 -5.60 9.61
N LEU A 293 -10.70 -5.32 10.47
CA LEU A 293 -10.48 -5.18 11.91
C LEU A 293 -10.01 -6.50 12.53
N CYS A 294 -10.63 -7.62 12.17
CA CYS A 294 -10.22 -8.94 12.63
C CYS A 294 -8.82 -9.31 12.10
N GLU A 295 -8.52 -9.08 10.81
CA GLU A 295 -7.19 -9.30 10.23
C GLU A 295 -6.11 -8.49 10.97
N SER A 296 -6.38 -7.21 11.26
CA SER A 296 -5.48 -6.35 12.03
C SER A 296 -5.25 -6.91 13.43
N LYS A 297 -6.33 -7.31 14.13
CA LYS A 297 -6.25 -7.84 15.49
C LYS A 297 -5.47 -9.15 15.55
N LEU A 298 -5.66 -10.05 14.58
CA LEU A 298 -4.89 -11.30 14.47
C LEU A 298 -3.41 -11.04 14.16
N CYS A 299 -3.09 -9.98 13.41
CA CYS A 299 -1.70 -9.59 13.16
C CYS A 299 -1.00 -9.05 14.42
N GLU A 300 -1.70 -8.30 15.28
CA GLU A 300 -1.15 -7.78 16.54
C GLU A 300 -0.78 -8.89 17.53
N GLU A 301 -1.55 -9.98 17.53
CA GLU A 301 -1.41 -11.11 18.45
C GLU A 301 -0.68 -12.31 17.82
N LEU A 302 -0.02 -12.09 16.68
CA LEU A 302 0.66 -13.14 15.93
C LEU A 302 1.85 -13.72 16.72
N SER A 303 1.82 -15.02 16.96
CA SER A 303 2.86 -15.74 17.71
C SER A 303 3.28 -17.03 16.99
N ALA A 304 4.36 -17.67 17.46
CA ALA A 304 4.80 -18.95 16.90
C ALA A 304 3.77 -20.07 17.11
N GLU A 305 2.94 -19.98 18.16
CA GLU A 305 1.89 -20.95 18.46
C GLU A 305 0.65 -20.75 17.59
N THR A 306 0.34 -19.50 17.22
CA THR A 306 -0.92 -19.15 16.55
C THR A 306 -0.82 -18.97 15.04
N VAL A 307 0.37 -18.64 14.51
CA VAL A 307 0.56 -18.28 13.09
C VAL A 307 0.12 -19.38 12.13
N ALA A 308 0.33 -20.65 12.46
CA ALA A 308 -0.04 -21.76 11.58
C ALA A 308 -1.57 -21.88 11.44
N ALA A 309 -2.31 -21.72 12.54
CA ALA A 309 -3.78 -21.73 12.51
C ALA A 309 -4.34 -20.55 11.70
N ILE A 310 -3.78 -19.34 11.88
CA ILE A 310 -4.17 -18.16 11.10
C ILE A 310 -3.85 -18.36 9.62
N LEU A 311 -2.72 -18.97 9.30
CA LEU A 311 -2.31 -19.20 7.92
C LEU A 311 -3.26 -20.16 7.19
N VAL A 312 -3.75 -21.21 7.88
CA VAL A 312 -4.79 -22.11 7.34
C VAL A 312 -6.09 -21.34 7.09
N LEU A 313 -6.53 -20.54 8.05
CA LEU A 313 -7.74 -19.71 7.92
C LEU A 313 -7.63 -18.74 6.74
N ALA A 314 -6.49 -18.06 6.61
CA ALA A 314 -6.23 -17.12 5.52
C ALA A 314 -6.21 -17.80 4.14
N GLU A 315 -5.76 -19.06 4.07
CA GLU A 315 -5.83 -19.86 2.83
C GLU A 315 -7.27 -20.22 2.47
N GLN A 316 -8.03 -20.73 3.44
CA GLN A 316 -9.41 -21.21 3.22
C GLN A 316 -10.34 -20.08 2.76
N HIS A 317 -10.20 -18.89 3.32
CA HIS A 317 -11.01 -17.72 3.00
C HIS A 317 -10.34 -16.75 2.01
N GLN A 318 -9.17 -17.10 1.47
CA GLN A 318 -8.44 -16.29 0.48
C GLN A 318 -8.06 -14.88 0.98
N PHE A 319 -7.74 -14.73 2.26
CA PHE A 319 -7.23 -13.49 2.86
C PHE A 319 -5.76 -13.28 2.48
N SER A 320 -5.52 -12.86 1.24
CA SER A 320 -4.19 -12.77 0.65
C SER A 320 -3.18 -11.90 1.43
N ALA A 321 -3.63 -10.79 2.02
CA ALA A 321 -2.80 -9.90 2.82
C ALA A 321 -2.37 -10.58 4.14
N LEU A 322 -3.33 -11.11 4.90
CA LEU A 322 -3.06 -11.86 6.12
C LEU A 322 -2.17 -13.10 5.85
N LYS A 323 -2.44 -13.85 4.77
CA LYS A 323 -1.61 -14.98 4.33
C LYS A 323 -0.16 -14.57 4.10
N ALA A 324 0.08 -13.47 3.39
CA ALA A 324 1.43 -12.98 3.12
C ALA A 324 2.17 -12.58 4.41
N ILE A 325 1.48 -11.94 5.35
CA ILE A 325 2.05 -11.56 6.66
C ILE A 325 2.41 -12.83 7.46
N CYS A 326 1.50 -13.80 7.52
CA CYS A 326 1.70 -15.05 8.24
C CYS A 326 2.88 -15.85 7.66
N LEU A 327 2.96 -15.97 6.32
CA LEU A 327 4.09 -16.61 5.65
C LEU A 327 5.42 -15.92 5.97
N LYS A 328 5.45 -14.58 5.95
CA LYS A 328 6.65 -13.81 6.29
C LYS A 328 7.08 -14.01 7.75
N PHE A 329 6.12 -14.06 8.67
CA PHE A 329 6.39 -14.29 10.09
C PHE A 329 6.90 -15.71 10.35
N ALA A 330 6.23 -16.71 9.78
CA ALA A 330 6.59 -18.13 9.94
C ALA A 330 7.93 -18.46 9.27
N ALA A 331 8.21 -17.87 8.10
CA ALA A 331 9.46 -18.03 7.38
C ALA A 331 10.65 -17.29 8.00
N ASN A 332 10.46 -16.50 9.06
CA ASN A 332 11.58 -15.84 9.73
C ASN A 332 12.43 -16.90 10.47
N PRO A 333 13.76 -16.98 10.25
CA PRO A 333 14.62 -17.94 10.94
C PRO A 333 14.52 -17.93 12.47
N SER A 334 14.20 -16.79 13.08
CA SER A 334 14.01 -16.69 14.54
C SER A 334 12.75 -17.41 15.04
N ASN A 335 11.74 -17.57 14.18
CA ASN A 335 10.41 -18.07 14.55
C ASN A 335 10.18 -19.49 14.03
N LEU A 336 10.72 -19.82 12.85
CA LEU A 336 10.45 -21.05 12.12
C LEU A 336 10.60 -22.30 13.01
N GLY A 337 11.67 -22.37 13.81
CA GLY A 337 11.91 -23.51 14.69
C GLY A 337 10.78 -23.72 15.71
N ALA A 338 10.23 -22.65 16.28
CA ALA A 338 9.11 -22.73 17.22
C ALA A 338 7.79 -23.04 16.49
N VAL A 339 7.58 -22.47 15.31
CA VAL A 339 6.38 -22.73 14.48
C VAL A 339 6.28 -24.20 14.09
N LEU A 340 7.37 -24.81 13.63
CA LEU A 340 7.40 -26.22 13.23
C LEU A 340 7.13 -27.19 14.39
N GLN A 341 7.27 -26.74 15.64
CA GLN A 341 6.98 -27.53 16.84
C GLN A 341 5.57 -27.26 17.40
N SER A 342 4.83 -26.30 16.83
CA SER A 342 3.48 -25.96 17.31
C SER A 342 2.44 -26.98 16.87
N GLU A 343 1.41 -27.18 17.69
CA GLU A 343 0.26 -28.03 17.33
C GLU A 343 -0.48 -27.49 16.09
N GLY A 344 -0.56 -26.16 15.95
CA GLY A 344 -1.16 -25.53 14.77
C GLY A 344 -0.45 -25.88 13.46
N PHE A 345 0.85 -26.15 13.49
CA PHE A 345 1.60 -26.56 12.30
C PHE A 345 1.28 -28.00 11.88
N GLN A 346 1.07 -28.91 12.84
CA GLN A 346 0.61 -30.27 12.53
C GLN A 346 -0.76 -30.23 11.83
N HIS A 347 -1.68 -29.39 12.32
CA HIS A 347 -2.98 -29.19 11.68
C HIS A 347 -2.88 -28.61 10.26
N LEU A 348 -1.92 -27.71 10.03
CA LEU A 348 -1.64 -27.15 8.71
C LEU A 348 -1.17 -28.22 7.71
N GLU A 349 -0.29 -29.13 8.15
CA GLU A 349 0.20 -30.24 7.31
C GLU A 349 -0.94 -31.13 6.81
N GLU A 350 -1.94 -31.38 7.67
CA GLU A 350 -3.10 -32.20 7.34
C GLU A 350 -4.12 -31.46 6.46
N THR A 351 -4.38 -30.18 6.76
CA THR A 351 -5.51 -29.44 6.17
C THR A 351 -5.14 -28.74 4.87
N CYS A 352 -3.92 -28.19 4.77
CA CYS A 352 -3.50 -27.34 3.65
C CYS A 352 -2.02 -27.57 3.29
N PRO A 353 -1.65 -28.76 2.76
CA PRO A 353 -0.26 -29.11 2.46
C PRO A 353 0.39 -28.22 1.39
N SER A 354 -0.39 -27.52 0.55
CA SER A 354 0.11 -26.52 -0.41
C SER A 354 0.88 -25.40 0.28
N LEU A 355 0.49 -25.03 1.50
CA LEU A 355 1.13 -23.97 2.28
C LEU A 355 2.56 -24.31 2.68
N LEU A 356 2.92 -25.60 2.76
CA LEU A 356 4.30 -26.01 3.02
C LEU A 356 5.24 -25.58 1.90
N CYS A 357 4.81 -25.74 0.63
CA CYS A 357 5.58 -25.29 -0.52
C CYS A 357 5.73 -23.76 -0.53
N GLU A 358 4.69 -23.03 -0.13
CA GLU A 358 4.74 -21.57 -0.06
C GLU A 358 5.62 -21.07 1.08
N LEU A 359 5.57 -21.74 2.24
CA LEU A 359 6.44 -21.45 3.38
C LEU A 359 7.92 -21.68 3.02
N LEU A 360 8.23 -22.77 2.32
CA LEU A 360 9.59 -23.04 1.83
C LEU A 360 10.07 -21.98 0.83
N LYS A 361 9.20 -21.55 -0.09
CA LYS A 361 9.51 -20.46 -1.03
C LYS A 361 9.74 -19.13 -0.30
N ALA A 362 8.91 -18.82 0.69
CA ALA A 362 9.03 -17.62 1.52
C ALA A 362 10.34 -17.64 2.33
N PHE A 363 10.70 -18.79 2.91
CA PHE A 363 11.96 -18.99 3.63
C PHE A 363 13.18 -18.79 2.72
N ALA A 364 13.18 -19.42 1.54
CA ALA A 364 14.26 -19.29 0.56
C ALA A 364 14.42 -17.84 0.04
N SER A 365 13.33 -17.08 -0.05
CA SER A 365 13.35 -15.68 -0.51
C SER A 365 13.80 -14.70 0.58
N GLY A 366 13.72 -15.07 1.86
CA GLY A 366 14.12 -14.23 2.99
C GLY A 366 15.64 -14.04 3.12
N ASP A 367 16.43 -14.97 2.59
CA ASP A 367 17.91 -14.99 2.71
C ASP A 367 18.62 -13.97 1.80
N GLU A 368 17.95 -13.46 0.76
CA GLU A 368 18.52 -12.46 -0.17
C GLU A 368 18.62 -11.05 0.46
N THR A 369 17.88 -10.78 1.55
CA THR A 369 17.84 -9.44 2.18
C THR A 369 18.69 -9.31 3.44
N SER A 370 19.17 -10.42 4.01
CA SER A 370 20.02 -10.47 5.21
C SER A 370 21.53 -10.60 4.90
N GLY A 371 21.91 -10.86 3.65
CA GLY A 371 23.29 -11.19 3.25
C GLY A 371 24.32 -10.04 3.18
N LEU A 372 23.93 -8.76 3.33
CA LEU A 372 24.89 -7.64 3.22
C LEU A 372 25.59 -7.22 4.52
N GLN A 373 25.35 -7.90 5.65
CA GLN A 373 26.04 -7.56 6.91
C GLN A 373 26.61 -8.77 7.66
N SER A 374 27.43 -9.61 7.02
CA SER A 374 28.47 -10.34 7.76
C SER A 374 29.51 -10.98 6.84
N SER A 375 30.57 -10.23 6.49
CA SER A 375 31.81 -10.83 5.99
C SER A 375 32.94 -10.59 6.99
N ARG A 376 32.83 -11.22 8.17
CA ARG A 376 33.99 -11.42 9.05
C ARG A 376 34.73 -12.69 8.66
N LYS A 377 35.87 -12.47 7.98
CA LYS A 377 36.99 -13.39 7.79
C LYS A 377 37.18 -14.36 8.96
N ARG A 378 37.24 -15.66 8.67
CA ARG A 378 38.14 -16.58 9.40
C ARG A 378 38.83 -17.53 8.42
N SER A 379 40.16 -17.43 8.45
CA SER A 379 41.12 -18.32 7.82
C SER A 379 41.10 -19.71 8.43
N GLY A 380 41.24 -20.72 7.56
CA GLY A 380 42.24 -21.80 7.66
C GLY A 380 42.05 -22.89 8.72
N SER A 381 41.70 -24.10 8.25
CA SER A 381 42.59 -25.27 8.29
C SER A 381 41.89 -26.49 7.70
N SER A 382 42.42 -27.05 6.61
CA SER A 382 42.06 -28.36 6.07
C SER A 382 43.23 -29.32 6.35
N ILE A 383 42.91 -30.51 6.87
CA ILE A 383 43.81 -31.62 7.20
C ILE A 383 43.52 -32.75 6.20
N TYR A 384 44.57 -33.19 5.49
CA TYR A 384 44.93 -34.53 4.97
C TYR A 384 43.82 -35.47 4.42
N ALA A 385 43.98 -36.28 3.37
CA ALA A 385 45.03 -36.62 2.41
C ALA A 385 44.42 -37.62 1.39
N LEU A 386 45.03 -37.81 0.21
CA LEU A 386 45.58 -39.08 -0.30
C LEU A 386 45.53 -39.23 -1.85
N ASP A 387 46.74 -39.14 -2.44
CA ASP A 387 47.41 -39.86 -3.54
C ASP A 387 46.68 -40.41 -4.79
N LEU A 388 47.26 -40.12 -5.97
CA LEU A 388 48.09 -41.02 -6.83
C LEU A 388 48.30 -40.38 -8.24
N VAL A 389 49.49 -39.84 -8.59
CA VAL A 389 50.63 -40.42 -9.37
C VAL A 389 50.30 -40.76 -10.85
N THR A 390 50.79 -39.97 -11.84
CA THR A 390 51.87 -40.23 -12.84
C THR A 390 51.69 -39.19 -13.98
N ASP A 391 52.62 -38.73 -14.83
CA ASP A 391 54.05 -38.93 -15.04
C ASP A 391 54.63 -37.76 -15.89
N ALA A 392 55.95 -37.56 -15.75
CA ALA A 392 56.97 -36.96 -16.64
C ALA A 392 56.63 -36.00 -17.81
N ALA A 393 57.31 -34.84 -17.86
CA ALA A 393 58.55 -34.63 -18.64
C ALA A 393 58.97 -33.13 -18.73
N ALA A 394 60.28 -32.92 -18.69
CA ALA A 394 60.99 -31.65 -18.54
C ALA A 394 61.20 -30.85 -19.84
N ALA A 395 61.41 -29.53 -19.70
CA ALA A 395 62.45 -28.79 -20.42
C ALA A 395 62.69 -27.40 -19.77
N GLU A 396 63.93 -27.18 -19.35
CA GLU A 396 64.51 -25.91 -18.88
C GLU A 396 64.59 -24.86 -20.00
N SER A 397 64.44 -23.57 -19.71
CA SER A 397 65.53 -22.59 -19.52
C SER A 397 64.98 -21.26 -20.09
N THR A 398 65.33 -20.03 -19.74
CA THR A 398 66.38 -19.40 -18.95
C THR A 398 65.89 -17.97 -18.67
N ASN A 399 66.11 -17.48 -17.45
CA ASN A 399 66.12 -16.05 -17.11
C ASN A 399 67.49 -15.47 -17.56
N PRO A 400 67.70 -14.16 -17.78
CA PRO A 400 67.79 -13.25 -16.63
C PRO A 400 67.40 -11.77 -16.85
N GLN A 401 66.91 -11.17 -15.76
CA GLN A 401 67.33 -9.87 -15.19
C GLN A 401 67.49 -8.64 -16.12
N ASN A 402 66.77 -7.56 -15.80
CA ASN A 402 67.21 -6.47 -14.91
C ASN A 402 66.74 -5.07 -15.36
N ARG A 403 66.16 -4.37 -14.37
CA ARG A 403 66.33 -2.95 -14.04
C ARG A 403 65.79 -1.83 -14.97
N ARG A 404 64.92 -1.05 -14.31
CA ARG A 404 64.91 0.42 -14.18
C ARG A 404 64.44 1.20 -15.42
N VAL A 405 63.82 2.37 -15.35
CA VAL A 405 63.33 3.27 -14.28
C VAL A 405 62.39 4.28 -14.96
N ARG A 406 61.40 4.77 -14.21
CA ARG A 406 60.57 5.95 -14.46
C ARG A 406 61.30 7.12 -15.18
N ARG A 407 60.60 7.82 -16.07
CA ARG A 407 60.00 9.16 -15.82
C ARG A 407 59.43 9.80 -17.10
N ARG A 408 58.19 10.33 -16.93
CA ARG A 408 57.62 11.59 -17.47
C ARG A 408 57.83 11.90 -18.96
N PHE A 409 56.74 11.97 -19.73
CA PHE A 409 55.82 13.12 -19.75
C PHE A 409 54.38 12.62 -19.90
#